data_AF-A0A1G6KLQ6-F1
#
_entry.id   AF-A0A1G6KLQ6-F1
#
_cell.length_a   1.000
_cell.length_b   1.000
_cell.length_c   1.000
_cell.angle_alpha   90.00
_cell.angle_beta   90.00
_cell.angle_gamma   90.00
#
_symmetry.space_group_name_H-M   'P 1'
#
loop_
_entity.id
_entity.type
_entity.pdbx_description
1 polymer ?
#
loop_
_entity_poly.entity_id
_entity_poly.type
_entity_poly.pdbx_seq_one_letter_code
_entity_poly.pdbx_strand_id
1 'polypeptide(L)'
;EASLKDSAGNTNTSTATGNTVADSAGNSTATTAAGNTVKDSSGNSSVYGASGSTLTDKAGNTTVVDTKGLSFKDTTGAVTGPSITASGVNAGGKAVTNVGDAVNSTDAVNKKLLDEATSAGSAKTDASGNSTASALGGGSTYDPTTGTVSAPTYSVNSSSKNNVGDAISALDQGFTVTSNGANGKAIKAGDTLEIGTADGEKNLTVSKDGNTIKYGLNRNLDLDSVKAGNTTLNNVGVAVDDGTGNVSKLTTAGTTVADSAGNNASYGAKEASLKDSAGNSTSTTASGTNVADKNGNSNSLTATGNTIKDNAGNSTTSSASGVTVADGLGNSTAVTATGVNVAGGPSLTKTGLDVAGGTITNLKGGQIATGSTDAVTGGQVAEVQSQLQKQLGSVGDSAVQYAQNSDGTTNYDSILAGNGKGTTATLGTDSYGNSIVTGGGTTISNVANAVKASDAVNKGQLDSAISSNITDVKDGNGNGVSVTDQVVNRNYNATNPDPDSLFLTYNKAGQTTTDNLTIGETVQKMNKEGVKFAHTNAATEAKDSSAGGTNSTALGVNAIASTDAANSVVIGNNSSVSGTSSVAIGDGATASGTQSISIG
;
A
#
# COMPACT_ATOMS: atom_id res chain seq x y z
N GLU A 1 47.61 -166.22 -114.70
CA GLU A 1 46.96 -166.15 -113.38
C GLU A 1 47.29 -167.43 -112.63
N ALA A 2 47.72 -167.33 -111.38
CA ALA A 2 47.96 -168.49 -110.52
C ALA A 2 46.97 -168.41 -109.34
N SER A 3 46.12 -169.41 -109.20
CA SER A 3 45.15 -169.49 -108.10
C SER A 3 45.44 -170.71 -107.24
N LEU A 4 45.71 -170.46 -105.96
CA LEU A 4 45.84 -171.50 -104.95
C LEU A 4 44.53 -171.56 -104.16
N LYS A 5 43.93 -172.75 -104.10
CA LYS A 5 42.72 -173.02 -103.30
C LYS A 5 43.00 -174.12 -102.30
N ASP A 6 42.63 -173.90 -101.05
CA ASP A 6 42.71 -174.92 -100.02
C ASP A 6 41.40 -175.71 -99.88
N SER A 7 41.45 -176.79 -99.09
CA SER A 7 40.29 -177.64 -98.82
C SER A 7 39.20 -176.94 -97.99
N ALA A 8 39.52 -175.83 -97.31
CA ALA A 8 38.56 -175.01 -96.56
C ALA A 8 37.84 -173.98 -97.44
N GLY A 9 38.16 -173.94 -98.74
CA GLY A 9 37.52 -173.06 -99.72
C GLY A 9 38.16 -171.67 -99.83
N ASN A 10 39.26 -171.42 -99.11
CA ASN A 10 39.98 -170.15 -99.21
C ASN A 10 40.79 -170.11 -100.51
N THR A 11 40.92 -168.92 -101.07
CA THR A 11 41.60 -168.69 -102.35
C THR A 11 42.64 -167.59 -102.23
N ASN A 12 43.79 -167.80 -102.86
CA ASN A 12 44.75 -166.75 -103.13
C ASN A 12 44.99 -166.71 -104.65
N THR A 13 44.58 -165.61 -105.26
CA THR A 13 44.63 -165.42 -106.71
C THR A 13 45.60 -164.29 -107.01
N SER A 14 46.76 -164.68 -107.55
CA SER A 14 47.80 -163.75 -107.98
C SER A 14 47.72 -163.49 -109.48
N THR A 15 47.61 -162.23 -109.85
CA THR A 15 47.64 -161.72 -111.22
C THR A 15 48.78 -160.71 -111.38
N ALA A 16 49.13 -160.35 -112.62
CA ALA A 16 50.17 -159.36 -112.87
C ALA A 16 49.85 -157.96 -112.30
N THR A 17 48.58 -157.67 -112.01
CA THR A 17 48.11 -156.37 -111.50
C THR A 17 47.79 -156.37 -110.01
N GLY A 18 47.82 -157.53 -109.36
CA GLY A 18 47.56 -157.62 -107.93
C GLY A 18 47.35 -159.03 -107.42
N ASN A 19 47.23 -159.13 -106.10
CA ASN A 19 47.01 -160.36 -105.37
C ASN A 19 45.75 -160.28 -104.51
N THR A 20 44.80 -161.19 -104.72
CA THR A 20 43.55 -161.25 -103.94
C THR A 20 43.51 -162.51 -103.10
N VAL A 21 43.45 -162.34 -101.79
CA VAL A 21 43.20 -163.42 -100.83
C VAL A 21 41.75 -163.33 -100.38
N ALA A 22 40.98 -164.40 -100.52
CA ALA A 22 39.60 -164.46 -100.08
C ALA A 22 39.35 -165.74 -99.27
N ASP A 23 38.57 -165.63 -98.20
CA ASP A 23 38.13 -166.79 -97.42
C ASP A 23 36.76 -167.30 -97.89
N SER A 24 36.39 -168.50 -97.44
CA SER A 24 35.08 -169.09 -97.75
C SER A 24 33.91 -168.38 -97.07
N ALA A 25 34.16 -167.52 -96.07
CA ALA A 25 33.15 -166.70 -95.42
C ALA A 25 32.80 -165.44 -96.24
N GLY A 26 33.51 -165.17 -97.34
CA GLY A 26 33.28 -164.03 -98.22
C GLY A 26 34.08 -162.78 -97.86
N ASN A 27 34.99 -162.85 -96.88
CA ASN A 27 35.95 -161.77 -96.65
C ASN A 27 37.05 -161.84 -97.73
N SER A 28 37.51 -160.69 -98.20
CA SER A 28 38.61 -160.64 -99.16
C SER A 28 39.51 -159.45 -98.95
N THR A 29 40.80 -159.64 -99.24
CA THR A 29 41.79 -158.58 -99.34
C THR A 29 42.45 -158.65 -100.70
N ALA A 30 42.23 -157.63 -101.52
CA ALA A 30 42.90 -157.43 -102.79
C ALA A 30 44.01 -156.39 -102.62
N THR A 31 45.25 -156.79 -102.86
CA THR A 31 46.42 -155.90 -102.89
C THR A 31 46.74 -155.59 -104.35
N THR A 32 46.68 -154.32 -104.73
CA THR A 32 47.02 -153.85 -106.08
C THR A 32 48.02 -152.69 -105.98
N ALA A 33 48.56 -152.23 -107.11
CA ALA A 33 49.41 -151.04 -107.13
C ALA A 33 48.70 -149.77 -106.63
N ALA A 34 47.36 -149.71 -106.69
CA ALA A 34 46.58 -148.60 -106.14
C ALA A 34 46.39 -148.66 -104.62
N GLY A 35 46.74 -149.79 -103.99
CA GLY A 35 46.59 -150.03 -102.56
C GLY A 35 45.84 -151.34 -102.25
N ASN A 36 45.44 -151.46 -100.99
CA ASN A 36 44.76 -152.62 -100.46
C ASN A 36 43.26 -152.33 -100.33
N THR A 37 42.44 -153.18 -100.94
CA THR A 37 40.99 -153.20 -100.73
C THR A 37 40.64 -154.40 -99.88
N VAL A 38 40.18 -154.15 -98.66
CA VAL A 38 39.65 -155.16 -97.74
C VAL A 38 38.13 -155.09 -97.81
N LYS A 39 37.48 -156.24 -97.93
CA LYS A 39 36.02 -156.40 -97.86
C LYS A 39 35.69 -157.43 -96.82
N ASP A 40 34.71 -157.13 -95.98
CA ASP A 40 34.10 -158.12 -95.11
C ASP A 40 32.89 -158.77 -95.78
N SER A 41 32.45 -159.89 -95.22
CA SER A 41 31.26 -160.62 -95.66
C SER A 41 29.96 -159.84 -95.47
N SER A 42 29.97 -158.77 -94.66
CA SER A 42 28.82 -157.90 -94.41
C SER A 42 28.62 -156.86 -95.51
N GLY A 43 29.60 -156.68 -96.40
CA GLY A 43 29.59 -155.74 -97.51
C GLY A 43 30.28 -154.41 -97.22
N ASN A 44 30.89 -154.25 -96.03
CA ASN A 44 31.74 -153.10 -95.77
C ASN A 44 33.06 -153.27 -96.52
N SER A 45 33.63 -152.16 -96.99
CA SER A 45 34.92 -152.18 -97.65
C SER A 45 35.80 -151.06 -97.14
N SER A 46 37.09 -151.35 -96.98
CA SER A 46 38.08 -150.34 -96.72
C SER A 46 39.14 -150.37 -97.81
N VAL A 47 39.41 -149.21 -98.39
CA VAL A 47 40.50 -149.02 -99.35
C VAL A 47 41.57 -148.19 -98.69
N TYR A 48 42.79 -148.73 -98.59
CA TYR A 48 43.96 -148.07 -98.01
C TYR A 48 45.05 -148.00 -99.07
N GLY A 49 45.48 -146.79 -99.44
CA GLY A 49 46.51 -146.55 -100.44
C GLY A 49 47.21 -145.22 -100.27
N ALA A 50 48.06 -144.85 -101.23
CA ALA A 50 48.85 -143.61 -101.16
C ALA A 50 47.98 -142.33 -101.11
N SER A 51 46.76 -142.39 -101.67
CA SER A 51 45.81 -141.28 -101.64
C SER A 51 45.04 -141.16 -100.31
N GLY A 52 45.27 -142.07 -99.37
CA GLY A 52 44.59 -142.12 -98.08
C GLY A 52 43.77 -143.39 -97.89
N SER A 53 42.87 -143.31 -96.90
CA SER A 53 42.04 -144.41 -96.42
C SER A 53 40.58 -144.03 -96.62
N THR A 54 39.80 -144.88 -97.29
CA THR A 54 38.35 -144.73 -97.41
C THR A 54 37.67 -145.96 -96.86
N LEU A 55 36.97 -145.81 -95.75
CA LEU A 55 36.12 -146.85 -95.17
C LEU A 55 34.70 -146.61 -95.67
N THR A 56 34.13 -147.58 -96.35
CA THR A 56 32.77 -147.56 -96.89
C THR A 56 31.94 -148.58 -96.12
N ASP A 57 30.86 -148.11 -95.48
CA ASP A 57 29.90 -149.02 -94.86
C ASP A 57 29.03 -149.73 -95.92
N LYS A 58 28.25 -150.73 -95.51
CA LYS A 58 27.32 -151.45 -96.39
C LYS A 58 26.32 -150.53 -97.10
N ALA A 59 25.95 -149.40 -96.49
CA ALA A 59 25.03 -148.44 -97.08
C ALA A 59 25.70 -147.55 -98.14
N GLY A 60 27.03 -147.53 -98.20
CA GLY A 60 27.82 -146.72 -99.12
C GLY A 60 28.30 -145.40 -98.53
N ASN A 61 28.07 -145.13 -97.25
CA ASN A 61 28.61 -143.94 -96.60
C ASN A 61 30.11 -144.13 -96.38
N THR A 62 30.87 -143.04 -96.53
CA THR A 62 32.32 -143.10 -96.48
C THR A 62 32.89 -142.29 -95.33
N THR A 63 33.81 -142.89 -94.60
CA THR A 63 34.79 -142.16 -93.78
C THR A 63 36.07 -142.06 -94.58
N VAL A 64 36.45 -140.84 -94.92
CA VAL A 64 37.64 -140.56 -95.72
C VAL A 64 38.68 -139.91 -94.82
N VAL A 65 39.87 -140.51 -94.78
CA VAL A 65 41.09 -139.95 -94.21
C VAL A 65 42.08 -139.78 -95.35
N ASP A 66 42.23 -138.56 -95.85
CA ASP A 66 43.15 -138.23 -96.94
C ASP A 66 44.00 -136.99 -96.61
N THR A 67 44.75 -136.50 -97.59
CA THR A 67 45.56 -135.29 -97.46
C THR A 67 44.74 -134.02 -97.20
N LYS A 68 43.41 -134.04 -97.36
CA LYS A 68 42.50 -132.95 -97.01
C LYS A 68 42.01 -133.05 -95.56
N GLY A 69 42.21 -134.20 -94.90
CA GLY A 69 41.92 -134.44 -93.50
C GLY A 69 40.93 -135.59 -93.29
N LEU A 70 40.10 -135.49 -92.24
CA LEU A 70 39.06 -136.46 -91.90
C LEU A 70 37.69 -135.90 -92.32
N SER A 71 36.92 -136.69 -93.07
CA SER A 71 35.54 -136.35 -93.40
C SER A 71 34.62 -137.57 -93.40
N PHE A 72 33.38 -137.35 -92.98
CA PHE A 72 32.28 -138.31 -93.12
C PHE A 72 31.37 -137.85 -94.24
N LYS A 73 31.13 -138.73 -95.20
CA LYS A 73 30.35 -138.45 -96.39
C LYS A 73 29.25 -139.47 -96.56
N ASP A 74 28.12 -139.03 -97.10
CA ASP A 74 27.06 -139.94 -97.51
C ASP A 74 27.39 -140.65 -98.85
N THR A 75 26.43 -141.43 -99.32
CA THR A 75 26.50 -142.18 -100.58
C THR A 75 26.63 -141.30 -101.83
N THR A 76 26.36 -140.00 -101.73
CA THR A 76 26.50 -139.03 -102.84
C THR A 76 27.85 -138.31 -102.80
N GLY A 77 28.66 -138.54 -101.76
CA GLY A 77 29.95 -137.90 -101.55
C GLY A 77 29.88 -136.55 -100.83
N ALA A 78 28.69 -136.09 -100.46
CA ALA A 78 28.47 -134.87 -99.69
C ALA A 78 28.96 -135.07 -98.25
N VAL A 79 29.63 -134.08 -97.66
CA VAL A 79 30.08 -134.15 -96.26
C VAL A 79 28.86 -134.01 -95.36
N THR A 80 28.53 -135.06 -94.61
CA THR A 80 27.32 -135.14 -93.78
C THR A 80 27.59 -135.13 -92.28
N GLY A 81 28.85 -135.23 -91.86
CA GLY A 81 29.26 -135.19 -90.46
C GLY A 81 30.35 -134.15 -90.17
N PRO A 82 30.87 -134.13 -88.93
CA PRO A 82 32.02 -133.31 -88.57
C PRO A 82 33.19 -133.57 -89.51
N SER A 83 33.94 -132.53 -89.86
CA SER A 83 35.17 -132.68 -90.61
C SER A 83 36.31 -131.96 -89.92
N ILE A 84 37.50 -132.55 -90.04
CA ILE A 84 38.75 -131.96 -89.57
C ILE A 84 39.62 -131.75 -90.80
N THR A 85 39.94 -130.50 -91.09
CA THR A 85 40.78 -130.12 -92.23
C THR A 85 41.91 -129.21 -91.77
N ALA A 86 42.83 -128.84 -92.66
CA ALA A 86 43.86 -127.84 -92.37
C ALA A 86 43.28 -126.47 -91.96
N SER A 87 42.01 -126.18 -92.28
CA SER A 87 41.31 -124.95 -91.86
C SER A 87 40.66 -125.05 -90.47
N GLY A 88 40.80 -126.19 -89.78
CA GLY A 88 40.26 -126.43 -88.45
C GLY A 88 39.10 -127.42 -88.43
N VAL A 89 38.28 -127.31 -87.37
CA VAL A 89 37.14 -128.19 -87.10
C VAL A 89 35.85 -127.55 -87.64
N ASN A 90 35.15 -128.26 -88.51
CA ASN A 90 33.79 -127.92 -88.91
C ASN A 90 32.82 -128.95 -88.33
N ALA A 91 31.98 -128.54 -87.39
CA ALA A 91 31.00 -129.42 -86.73
C ALA A 91 29.75 -129.73 -87.58
N GLY A 92 29.66 -129.24 -88.82
CA GLY A 92 28.51 -129.48 -89.70
C GLY A 92 27.20 -128.88 -89.17
N GLY A 93 27.30 -127.70 -88.53
CA GLY A 93 26.18 -127.00 -87.89
C GLY A 93 25.61 -127.68 -86.64
N LYS A 94 26.32 -128.67 -86.07
CA LYS A 94 25.96 -129.32 -84.80
C LYS A 94 26.65 -128.63 -83.64
N ALA A 95 26.06 -128.79 -82.45
CA ALA A 95 26.67 -128.32 -81.22
C ALA A 95 27.97 -129.09 -80.95
N VAL A 96 29.02 -128.38 -80.56
CA VAL A 96 30.24 -128.97 -79.99
C VAL A 96 30.03 -129.04 -78.49
N THR A 97 29.75 -130.24 -77.98
CA THR A 97 29.55 -130.48 -76.54
C THR A 97 30.86 -130.86 -75.87
N ASN A 98 30.90 -130.79 -74.55
CA ASN A 98 32.10 -131.04 -73.72
C ASN A 98 33.25 -130.03 -73.95
N VAL A 99 32.91 -128.80 -74.32
CA VAL A 99 33.86 -127.67 -74.32
C VAL A 99 34.01 -127.17 -72.88
N GLY A 100 35.20 -127.33 -72.31
CA GLY A 100 35.54 -126.82 -70.98
C GLY A 100 35.54 -125.29 -70.91
N ASP A 101 35.71 -124.75 -69.71
CA ASP A 101 35.84 -123.30 -69.54
C ASP A 101 37.14 -122.83 -70.22
N ALA A 102 37.04 -121.78 -71.03
CA ALA A 102 38.17 -121.17 -71.72
C ALA A 102 39.15 -120.56 -70.71
N VAL A 103 40.45 -120.85 -70.85
CA VAL A 103 41.52 -120.29 -70.00
C VAL A 103 42.37 -119.30 -70.80
N ASN A 104 42.65 -119.61 -72.07
CA ASN A 104 43.45 -118.79 -72.97
C ASN A 104 42.56 -118.02 -73.94
N SER A 105 43.11 -116.93 -74.50
CA SER A 105 42.38 -116.05 -75.44
C SER A 105 41.98 -116.72 -76.76
N THR A 106 42.54 -117.89 -77.08
CA THR A 106 42.26 -118.65 -78.30
C THR A 106 41.39 -119.89 -78.06
N ASP A 107 40.93 -120.12 -76.83
CA ASP A 107 40.05 -121.24 -76.51
C ASP A 107 38.62 -120.96 -76.98
N ALA A 108 37.88 -122.00 -77.33
CA ALA A 108 36.46 -121.88 -77.58
C ALA A 108 35.71 -121.60 -76.26
N VAL A 109 34.76 -120.66 -76.28
CA VAL A 109 33.93 -120.35 -75.11
C VAL A 109 32.65 -121.18 -75.11
N ASN A 110 32.29 -121.70 -73.94
CA ASN A 110 30.99 -122.32 -73.73
C ASN A 110 29.94 -121.26 -73.32
N LYS A 111 28.65 -121.63 -73.37
CA LYS A 111 27.55 -120.71 -73.04
C LYS A 111 27.59 -120.21 -71.60
N LYS A 112 28.07 -121.02 -70.65
CA LYS A 112 28.17 -120.65 -69.22
C LYS A 112 28.98 -119.36 -69.04
N LEU A 113 30.18 -119.28 -69.62
CA LEU A 113 31.02 -118.10 -69.50
C LEU A 113 30.40 -116.85 -70.16
N LEU A 114 29.64 -117.03 -71.25
CA LEU A 114 28.90 -115.93 -71.89
C LEU A 114 27.75 -115.42 -71.00
N ASP A 115 27.00 -116.32 -70.37
CA ASP A 115 25.92 -115.98 -69.44
C ASP A 115 26.48 -115.28 -68.17
N GLU A 116 27.62 -115.75 -67.65
CA GLU A 116 28.32 -115.13 -66.51
C GLU A 116 28.81 -113.71 -66.85
N ALA A 117 29.43 -113.53 -68.03
CA ALA A 117 29.86 -112.21 -68.50
C ALA A 117 28.68 -111.24 -68.65
N THR A 118 27.56 -111.72 -69.20
CA THR A 118 26.33 -110.93 -69.35
C THR A 118 25.75 -110.54 -67.99
N SER A 119 25.67 -111.49 -67.06
CA SER A 119 25.15 -111.26 -65.71
C SER A 119 26.01 -110.27 -64.92
N ALA A 120 27.34 -110.35 -65.03
CA ALA A 120 28.26 -109.40 -64.40
C ALA A 120 28.12 -107.98 -64.98
N GLY A 121 27.86 -107.86 -66.29
CA GLY A 121 27.55 -106.59 -66.96
C GLY A 121 26.27 -105.96 -66.43
N SER A 122 25.18 -106.74 -66.33
CA SER A 122 23.90 -106.30 -65.75
C SER A 122 24.06 -105.85 -64.30
N ALA A 123 24.74 -106.63 -63.45
CA ALA A 123 24.93 -106.27 -62.05
C ALA A 123 25.70 -104.96 -61.83
N LYS A 124 26.74 -104.70 -62.63
CA LYS A 124 27.46 -103.41 -62.60
C LYS A 124 26.58 -102.25 -63.07
N THR A 125 25.78 -102.48 -64.11
CA THR A 125 24.82 -101.48 -64.62
C THR A 125 23.78 -101.16 -63.56
N ASP A 126 23.24 -102.18 -62.90
CA ASP A 126 22.23 -102.02 -61.85
C ASP A 126 22.78 -101.31 -60.61
N ALA A 127 23.99 -101.62 -60.20
CA ALA A 127 24.67 -100.91 -59.12
C ALA A 127 24.86 -99.43 -59.46
N SER A 128 25.31 -99.12 -60.69
CA SER A 128 25.51 -97.74 -61.15
C SER A 128 24.19 -96.97 -61.25
N GLY A 129 23.13 -97.62 -61.75
CA GLY A 129 21.78 -97.03 -61.85
C GLY A 129 21.20 -96.69 -60.47
N ASN A 130 21.25 -97.64 -59.53
CA ASN A 130 20.80 -97.42 -58.15
C ASN A 130 21.60 -96.33 -57.43
N SER A 131 22.91 -96.29 -57.63
CA SER A 131 23.76 -95.24 -57.06
C SER A 131 23.39 -93.86 -57.62
N THR A 132 23.08 -93.77 -58.91
CA THR A 132 22.66 -92.52 -59.54
C THR A 132 21.31 -92.04 -59.01
N ALA A 133 20.31 -92.93 -58.92
CA ALA A 133 18.99 -92.60 -58.37
C ALA A 133 19.09 -92.11 -56.90
N SER A 134 19.89 -92.82 -56.09
CA SER A 134 20.13 -92.46 -54.69
C SER A 134 20.83 -91.10 -54.55
N ALA A 135 21.81 -90.81 -55.41
CA ALA A 135 22.54 -89.54 -55.40
C ALA A 135 21.66 -88.35 -55.84
N LEU A 136 20.71 -88.57 -56.76
CA LEU A 136 19.71 -87.55 -57.11
C LEU A 136 18.71 -87.35 -55.96
N GLY A 137 18.36 -88.40 -55.22
CA GLY A 137 17.37 -88.31 -54.14
C GLY A 137 16.00 -87.91 -54.68
N GLY A 138 15.22 -87.13 -53.92
CA GLY A 138 13.93 -86.60 -54.37
C GLY A 138 12.90 -87.68 -54.79
N GLY A 139 13.05 -88.92 -54.33
CA GLY A 139 12.20 -90.05 -54.74
C GLY A 139 12.59 -90.70 -56.08
N SER A 140 13.74 -90.36 -56.67
CA SER A 140 14.28 -91.04 -57.85
C SER A 140 14.59 -92.52 -57.56
N THR A 141 14.35 -93.39 -58.53
CA THR A 141 14.49 -94.85 -58.46
C THR A 141 15.11 -95.39 -59.75
N TYR A 142 15.80 -96.53 -59.69
CA TYR A 142 16.34 -97.22 -60.87
C TYR A 142 15.54 -98.50 -61.16
N ASP A 143 15.18 -98.72 -62.42
CA ASP A 143 14.52 -99.94 -62.89
C ASP A 143 15.52 -100.84 -63.65
N PRO A 144 15.92 -101.99 -63.08
CA PRO A 144 16.89 -102.90 -63.71
C PRO A 144 16.36 -103.59 -64.97
N THR A 145 15.04 -103.59 -65.19
CA THR A 145 14.43 -104.21 -66.38
C THR A 145 14.57 -103.31 -67.60
N THR A 146 14.39 -102.00 -67.42
CA THR A 146 14.45 -101.00 -68.50
C THR A 146 15.78 -100.25 -68.56
N GLY A 147 16.60 -100.33 -67.51
CA GLY A 147 17.87 -99.61 -67.38
C GLY A 147 17.70 -98.11 -67.13
N THR A 148 16.52 -97.65 -66.70
CA THR A 148 16.20 -96.22 -66.56
C THR A 148 16.23 -95.74 -65.11
N VAL A 149 16.60 -94.47 -64.90
CA VAL A 149 16.51 -93.77 -63.61
C VAL A 149 15.32 -92.79 -63.70
N SER A 150 14.36 -92.92 -62.79
CA SER A 150 13.19 -92.04 -62.74
C SER A 150 13.58 -90.62 -62.29
N ALA A 151 12.86 -89.61 -62.76
CA ALA A 151 13.15 -88.23 -62.42
C ALA A 151 12.92 -87.97 -60.90
N PRO A 152 13.82 -87.26 -60.21
CA PRO A 152 13.57 -86.83 -58.82
C PRO A 152 12.42 -85.82 -58.76
N THR A 153 11.97 -85.48 -57.56
CA THR A 153 10.99 -84.43 -57.26
C THR A 153 11.54 -83.54 -56.15
N TYR A 154 11.89 -82.29 -56.48
CA TYR A 154 12.35 -81.27 -55.54
C TYR A 154 11.28 -80.17 -55.39
N SER A 155 10.87 -79.89 -54.16
CA SER A 155 9.92 -78.81 -53.86
C SER A 155 10.67 -77.52 -53.57
N VAL A 156 10.63 -76.55 -54.49
CA VAL A 156 11.28 -75.23 -54.37
C VAL A 156 10.25 -74.14 -54.64
N ASN A 157 10.13 -73.16 -53.73
CA ASN A 157 9.17 -72.05 -53.85
C ASN A 157 7.73 -72.54 -54.17
N SER A 158 7.29 -73.58 -53.47
CA SER A 158 5.98 -74.23 -53.67
C SER A 158 5.75 -74.81 -55.08
N SER A 159 6.80 -74.96 -55.89
CA SER A 159 6.76 -75.55 -57.22
C SER A 159 7.62 -76.82 -57.27
N SER A 160 7.14 -77.85 -57.97
CA SER A 160 7.87 -79.10 -58.15
C SER A 160 8.86 -79.01 -59.32
N LYS A 161 10.09 -79.47 -59.11
CA LYS A 161 11.17 -79.52 -60.11
C LYS A 161 11.69 -80.95 -60.21
N ASN A 162 11.87 -81.45 -61.43
CA ASN A 162 12.18 -82.86 -61.68
C ASN A 162 13.62 -83.14 -62.10
N ASN A 163 14.49 -82.13 -61.99
CA ASN A 163 15.91 -82.24 -62.23
C ASN A 163 16.66 -81.20 -61.39
N VAL A 164 17.95 -81.45 -61.15
CA VAL A 164 18.79 -80.63 -60.26
C VAL A 164 18.98 -79.23 -60.81
N GLY A 165 19.19 -79.09 -62.12
CA GLY A 165 19.44 -77.79 -62.76
C GLY A 165 18.27 -76.81 -62.60
N ASP A 166 17.04 -77.28 -62.82
CA ASP A 166 15.84 -76.49 -62.65
C ASP A 166 15.55 -76.16 -61.18
N ALA A 167 15.86 -77.07 -60.26
CA ALA A 167 15.73 -76.81 -58.82
C ALA A 167 16.70 -75.71 -58.35
N ILE A 168 17.95 -75.77 -58.78
CA ILE A 168 18.97 -74.74 -58.49
C ILE A 168 18.57 -73.41 -59.14
N SER A 169 18.12 -73.43 -60.40
CA SER A 169 17.66 -72.22 -61.11
C SER A 169 16.42 -71.60 -60.44
N ALA A 170 15.56 -72.42 -59.84
CA ALA A 170 14.41 -71.93 -59.07
C ALA A 170 14.82 -71.30 -57.74
N LEU A 171 15.84 -71.83 -57.07
CA LEU A 171 16.41 -71.22 -55.87
C LEU A 171 17.15 -69.91 -56.19
N ASP A 172 17.87 -69.84 -57.31
CA ASP A 172 18.63 -68.64 -57.73
C ASP A 172 17.73 -67.45 -58.09
N GLN A 173 16.43 -67.68 -58.32
CA GLN A 173 15.46 -66.59 -58.50
C GLN A 173 15.25 -65.78 -57.21
N GLY A 174 15.59 -66.34 -56.03
CA GLY A 174 15.49 -65.64 -54.75
C GLY A 174 14.06 -65.31 -54.33
N PHE A 175 13.92 -64.37 -53.39
CA PHE A 175 12.63 -63.79 -52.99
C PHE A 175 12.71 -62.25 -53.01
N THR A 176 11.59 -61.56 -53.23
CA THR A 176 11.56 -60.10 -53.34
C THR A 176 10.95 -59.48 -52.08
N VAL A 177 11.53 -58.38 -51.61
CA VAL A 177 10.97 -57.51 -50.55
C VAL A 177 10.72 -56.13 -51.14
N THR A 178 9.55 -55.55 -50.89
CA THR A 178 9.19 -54.18 -51.29
C THR A 178 8.79 -53.36 -50.08
N SER A 179 9.23 -52.11 -49.99
CA SER A 179 8.68 -51.13 -49.04
C SER A 179 7.76 -50.17 -49.78
N ASN A 180 6.53 -49.98 -49.29
CA ASN A 180 5.50 -49.15 -49.92
C ASN A 180 5.24 -49.46 -51.42
N GLY A 181 5.41 -50.72 -51.83
CA GLY A 181 5.12 -51.18 -53.20
C GLY A 181 6.17 -50.82 -54.27
N ALA A 182 7.33 -50.26 -53.90
CA ALA A 182 8.37 -49.83 -54.85
C ALA A 182 9.66 -50.67 -54.77
N ASN A 183 10.43 -50.65 -55.87
CA ASN A 183 11.84 -51.08 -55.97
C ASN A 183 12.17 -52.54 -55.56
N GLY A 184 11.25 -53.48 -55.80
CA GLY A 184 11.51 -54.90 -55.52
C GLY A 184 12.67 -55.45 -56.37
N LYS A 185 13.74 -55.91 -55.71
CA LYS A 185 14.80 -56.73 -56.29
C LYS A 185 14.79 -58.10 -55.61
N ALA A 186 15.08 -59.14 -56.38
CA ALA A 186 15.27 -60.47 -55.83
C ALA A 186 16.49 -60.48 -54.90
N ILE A 187 16.32 -61.03 -53.71
CA ILE A 187 17.35 -61.33 -52.74
C ILE A 187 17.73 -62.78 -52.97
N LYS A 188 18.93 -62.99 -53.51
CA LYS A 188 19.46 -64.30 -53.87
C LYS A 188 20.25 -64.90 -52.71
N ALA A 189 20.63 -66.17 -52.86
CA ALA A 189 21.54 -66.82 -51.92
C ALA A 189 22.88 -66.04 -51.85
N GLY A 190 23.27 -65.63 -50.65
CA GLY A 190 24.47 -64.82 -50.41
C GLY A 190 24.24 -63.31 -50.28
N ASP A 191 23.07 -62.80 -50.69
CA ASP A 191 22.72 -61.40 -50.51
C ASP A 191 22.43 -61.06 -49.04
N THR A 192 22.70 -59.82 -48.63
CA THR A 192 22.29 -59.29 -47.32
C THR A 192 21.03 -58.45 -47.49
N LEU A 193 19.97 -58.80 -46.77
CA LEU A 193 18.78 -57.96 -46.61
C LEU A 193 18.97 -57.05 -45.40
N GLU A 194 19.17 -55.76 -45.65
CA GLU A 194 19.17 -54.74 -44.61
C GLU A 194 17.77 -54.16 -44.41
N ILE A 195 17.32 -54.10 -43.16
CA ILE A 195 16.04 -53.50 -42.76
C ILE A 195 16.38 -52.49 -41.66
N GLY A 196 16.43 -51.21 -42.03
CA GLY A 196 16.81 -50.11 -41.15
C GLY A 196 15.93 -48.87 -41.32
N THR A 197 16.37 -47.74 -40.76
CA THR A 197 15.72 -46.44 -40.90
C THR A 197 16.33 -45.64 -42.05
N ALA A 198 15.67 -44.54 -42.45
CA ALA A 198 16.26 -43.60 -43.40
C ALA A 198 17.54 -42.96 -42.84
N ASP A 199 18.43 -42.51 -43.73
CA ASP A 199 19.67 -41.83 -43.36
C ASP A 199 19.38 -40.58 -42.50
N GLY A 200 20.03 -40.51 -41.34
CA GLY A 200 19.88 -39.39 -40.41
C GLY A 200 18.60 -39.40 -39.57
N GLU A 201 17.72 -40.40 -39.72
CA GLU A 201 16.56 -40.59 -38.84
C GLU A 201 17.03 -40.92 -37.42
N LYS A 202 16.49 -40.22 -36.42
CA LYS A 202 16.89 -40.36 -35.01
C LYS A 202 15.73 -40.73 -34.09
N ASN A 203 14.49 -40.77 -34.59
CA ASN A 203 13.31 -41.03 -33.78
C ASN A 203 12.97 -42.53 -33.72
N LEU A 204 13.35 -43.29 -34.74
CA LEU A 204 13.15 -44.72 -34.81
C LEU A 204 14.47 -45.46 -34.55
N THR A 205 14.36 -46.57 -33.83
CA THR A 205 15.45 -47.53 -33.63
C THR A 205 15.02 -48.88 -34.15
N VAL A 206 15.98 -49.57 -34.78
CA VAL A 206 15.78 -50.93 -35.28
C VAL A 206 16.85 -51.81 -34.66
N SER A 207 16.45 -52.95 -34.12
CA SER A 207 17.36 -53.95 -33.58
C SER A 207 16.94 -55.35 -34.03
N LYS A 208 17.92 -56.26 -34.10
CA LYS A 208 17.70 -57.66 -34.46
C LYS A 208 17.98 -58.55 -33.26
N ASP A 209 17.08 -59.49 -33.02
CA ASP A 209 17.22 -60.53 -32.01
C ASP A 209 16.80 -61.87 -32.63
N GLY A 210 17.79 -62.69 -32.99
CA GLY A 210 17.58 -63.88 -33.82
C GLY A 210 16.87 -63.53 -35.14
N ASN A 211 15.67 -64.07 -35.32
CA ASN A 211 14.85 -63.88 -36.53
C ASN A 211 13.80 -62.76 -36.39
N THR A 212 13.78 -62.03 -35.27
CA THR A 212 12.83 -60.94 -35.04
C THR A 212 13.50 -59.58 -35.24
N ILE A 213 12.87 -58.73 -36.06
CA ILE A 213 13.20 -57.31 -36.15
C ILE A 213 12.31 -56.54 -35.18
N LYS A 214 12.93 -55.78 -34.28
CA LYS A 214 12.25 -54.98 -33.26
C LYS A 214 12.36 -53.51 -33.63
N TYR A 215 11.21 -52.85 -33.74
CA TYR A 215 11.13 -51.40 -33.88
C TYR A 215 10.83 -50.76 -32.53
N GLY A 216 11.54 -49.68 -32.23
CA GLY A 216 11.29 -48.84 -31.06
C GLY A 216 11.24 -47.37 -31.45
N LEU A 217 10.37 -46.62 -30.78
CA LEU A 217 10.50 -45.16 -30.77
C LEU A 217 11.50 -44.77 -29.70
N ASN A 218 12.38 -43.83 -30.03
CA ASN A 218 13.20 -43.20 -29.03
C ASN A 218 12.34 -42.43 -28.04
N ARG A 219 12.76 -42.44 -26.77
CA ARG A 219 12.01 -41.75 -25.70
C ARG A 219 12.00 -40.24 -25.91
N ASN A 220 13.11 -39.70 -26.44
CA ASN A 220 13.19 -38.33 -26.89
C ASN A 220 13.00 -38.32 -28.40
N LEU A 221 12.07 -37.49 -28.86
CA LEU A 221 11.79 -37.32 -30.28
C LEU A 221 12.33 -35.95 -30.73
N ASP A 222 13.15 -35.96 -31.77
CA ASP A 222 13.69 -34.80 -32.47
C ASP A 222 12.73 -34.49 -33.65
N LEU A 223 11.83 -33.54 -33.44
CA LEU A 223 10.74 -33.19 -34.36
C LEU A 223 10.69 -31.68 -34.57
N ASP A 224 10.42 -31.25 -35.81
CA ASP A 224 10.24 -29.82 -36.10
C ASP A 224 8.96 -29.25 -35.46
N SER A 225 7.87 -30.03 -35.47
CA SER A 225 6.61 -29.64 -34.82
C SER A 225 5.72 -30.83 -34.48
N VAL A 226 4.85 -30.63 -33.50
CA VAL A 226 3.74 -31.53 -33.15
C VAL A 226 2.44 -30.74 -33.20
N LYS A 227 1.48 -31.20 -34.01
CA LYS A 227 0.13 -30.64 -34.10
C LYS A 227 -0.88 -31.62 -33.50
N ALA A 228 -1.54 -31.23 -32.43
CA ALA A 228 -2.57 -32.02 -31.75
C ALA A 228 -3.85 -31.18 -31.59
N GLY A 229 -4.79 -31.35 -32.52
CA GLY A 229 -5.97 -30.50 -32.62
C GLY A 229 -5.58 -29.03 -32.80
N ASN A 230 -6.08 -28.16 -31.92
CA ASN A 230 -5.78 -26.73 -31.94
C ASN A 230 -4.39 -26.38 -31.39
N THR A 231 -3.71 -27.32 -30.73
CA THR A 231 -2.40 -27.11 -30.11
C THR A 231 -1.25 -27.41 -31.08
N THR A 232 -0.29 -26.50 -31.16
CA THR A 232 0.95 -26.66 -31.93
C THR A 232 2.15 -26.48 -31.00
N LEU A 233 3.05 -27.47 -30.96
CA LEU A 233 4.36 -27.39 -30.32
C LEU A 233 5.43 -27.32 -31.40
N ASN A 234 6.33 -26.33 -31.34
CA ASN A 234 7.45 -26.18 -32.27
C ASN A 234 8.59 -25.36 -31.62
N ASN A 235 9.59 -24.95 -32.41
CA ASN A 235 10.74 -24.16 -31.94
C ASN A 235 10.39 -22.76 -31.36
N VAL A 236 9.18 -22.25 -31.58
CA VAL A 236 8.70 -20.98 -30.96
C VAL A 236 8.15 -21.23 -29.56
N GLY A 237 7.56 -22.40 -29.32
CA GLY A 237 6.94 -22.79 -28.05
C GLY A 237 5.63 -23.55 -28.26
N VAL A 238 4.64 -23.30 -27.40
CA VAL A 238 3.31 -23.95 -27.44
C VAL A 238 2.25 -22.91 -27.78
N ALA A 239 1.44 -23.18 -28.81
CA ALA A 239 0.32 -22.32 -29.17
C ALA A 239 -0.98 -23.11 -29.25
N VAL A 240 -2.06 -22.60 -28.66
CA VAL A 240 -3.44 -23.07 -28.81
C VAL A 240 -4.22 -21.98 -29.53
N ASP A 241 -4.73 -22.29 -30.70
CA ASP A 241 -5.53 -21.37 -31.52
C ASP A 241 -6.84 -22.06 -31.87
N ASP A 242 -7.96 -21.50 -31.41
CA ASP A 242 -9.28 -22.07 -31.65
C ASP A 242 -9.87 -21.77 -33.04
N GLY A 243 -9.14 -21.01 -33.86
CA GLY A 243 -9.56 -20.61 -35.20
C GLY A 243 -10.63 -19.50 -35.22
N THR A 244 -11.07 -19.03 -34.05
CA THR A 244 -12.08 -17.97 -33.88
C THR A 244 -11.49 -16.67 -33.30
N GLY A 245 -10.16 -16.60 -33.22
CA GLY A 245 -9.42 -15.43 -32.73
C GLY A 245 -8.99 -15.53 -31.26
N ASN A 246 -9.37 -16.58 -30.53
CA ASN A 246 -8.82 -16.81 -29.19
C ASN A 246 -7.52 -17.61 -29.29
N VAL A 247 -6.43 -17.02 -28.81
CA VAL A 247 -5.09 -17.60 -28.95
C VAL A 247 -4.33 -17.55 -27.63
N SER A 248 -3.83 -18.69 -27.16
CA SER A 248 -2.89 -18.79 -26.05
C SER A 248 -1.52 -19.22 -26.58
N LYS A 249 -0.45 -18.47 -26.27
CA LYS A 249 0.92 -18.78 -26.70
C LYS A 249 1.85 -18.77 -25.49
N LEU A 250 2.57 -19.86 -25.27
CA LEU A 250 3.73 -19.92 -24.39
C LEU A 250 4.99 -19.84 -25.24
N THR A 251 5.82 -18.83 -24.99
CA THR A 251 7.09 -18.58 -25.69
C THR A 251 8.20 -18.31 -24.67
N THR A 252 9.42 -18.09 -25.13
CA THR A 252 10.55 -17.67 -24.26
C THR A 252 10.32 -16.33 -23.56
N ALA A 253 9.45 -15.46 -24.12
CA ALA A 253 9.09 -14.19 -23.49
C ALA A 253 8.06 -14.34 -22.35
N GLY A 254 7.39 -15.49 -22.26
CA GLY A 254 6.28 -15.74 -21.33
C GLY A 254 5.03 -16.28 -22.02
N THR A 255 3.90 -16.20 -21.32
CA THR A 255 2.59 -16.63 -21.83
C THR A 255 1.74 -15.43 -22.24
N THR A 256 1.18 -15.44 -23.44
CA THR A 256 0.18 -14.47 -23.89
C THR A 256 -1.15 -15.18 -24.15
N VAL A 257 -2.25 -14.66 -23.63
CA VAL A 257 -3.61 -15.12 -23.92
C VAL A 257 -4.37 -13.94 -24.52
N ALA A 258 -4.86 -14.08 -25.74
CA ALA A 258 -5.67 -13.09 -26.41
C ALA A 258 -7.05 -13.68 -26.72
N ASP A 259 -8.10 -12.88 -26.55
CA ASP A 259 -9.43 -13.22 -27.03
C ASP A 259 -9.76 -12.50 -28.34
N SER A 260 -10.86 -12.92 -28.97
CA SER A 260 -11.34 -12.31 -30.21
C SER A 260 -11.88 -10.88 -30.04
N ALA A 261 -12.13 -10.44 -28.79
CA ALA A 261 -12.60 -9.09 -28.48
C ALA A 261 -11.45 -8.07 -28.33
N GLY A 262 -10.19 -8.51 -28.45
CA GLY A 262 -8.99 -7.67 -28.36
C GLY A 262 -8.44 -7.52 -26.94
N ASN A 263 -8.97 -8.27 -25.97
CA ASN A 263 -8.39 -8.31 -24.63
C ASN A 263 -7.15 -9.22 -24.64
N ASN A 264 -6.11 -8.84 -23.91
CA ASN A 264 -4.88 -9.63 -23.78
C ASN A 264 -4.41 -9.72 -22.33
N ALA A 265 -3.98 -10.92 -21.95
CA ALA A 265 -3.22 -11.20 -20.75
C ALA A 265 -1.80 -11.59 -21.17
N SER A 266 -0.80 -11.06 -20.47
CA SER A 266 0.61 -11.40 -20.67
C SER A 266 1.24 -11.73 -19.33
N TYR A 267 2.02 -12.81 -19.27
CA TYR A 267 2.70 -13.29 -18.08
C TYR A 267 4.17 -13.54 -18.44
N GLY A 268 5.02 -12.55 -18.19
CA GLY A 268 6.46 -12.64 -18.45
C GLY A 268 7.29 -12.31 -17.22
N ALA A 269 8.60 -12.55 -17.29
CA ALA A 269 9.51 -12.32 -16.16
C ALA A 269 9.61 -10.84 -15.73
N LYS A 270 9.35 -9.90 -16.63
CA LYS A 270 9.40 -8.45 -16.35
C LYS A 270 8.08 -7.92 -15.78
N GLU A 271 6.96 -8.50 -16.21
CA GLU A 271 5.63 -7.94 -16.01
C GLU A 271 4.57 -9.02 -16.22
N ALA A 272 3.56 -9.02 -15.37
CA ALA A 272 2.26 -9.64 -15.63
C ALA A 272 1.25 -8.53 -15.92
N SER A 273 0.58 -8.56 -17.07
CA SER A 273 -0.34 -7.50 -17.48
C SER A 273 -1.66 -8.04 -18.02
N LEU A 274 -2.75 -7.36 -17.70
CA LEU A 274 -4.05 -7.50 -18.34
C LEU A 274 -4.34 -6.20 -19.08
N LYS A 275 -4.77 -6.27 -20.33
CA LYS A 275 -5.23 -5.12 -21.11
C LYS A 275 -6.56 -5.47 -21.76
N ASP A 276 -7.54 -4.59 -21.60
CA ASP A 276 -8.79 -4.70 -22.34
C ASP A 276 -8.72 -3.99 -23.69
N SER A 277 -9.73 -4.21 -24.53
CA SER A 277 -9.85 -3.54 -25.83
C SER A 277 -10.15 -2.04 -25.72
N ALA A 278 -10.61 -1.56 -24.56
CA ALA A 278 -10.82 -0.15 -24.28
C ALA A 278 -9.51 0.59 -23.94
N GLY A 279 -8.39 -0.13 -23.80
CA GLY A 279 -7.07 0.44 -23.48
C GLY A 279 -6.80 0.59 -21.98
N ASN A 280 -7.67 0.06 -21.12
CA ASN A 280 -7.40 -0.04 -19.70
C ASN A 280 -6.42 -1.17 -19.45
N SER A 281 -5.54 -1.01 -18.46
CA SER A 281 -4.50 -1.97 -18.16
C SER A 281 -4.26 -2.12 -16.66
N THR A 282 -3.98 -3.34 -16.25
CA THR A 282 -3.41 -3.66 -14.94
C THR A 282 -2.07 -4.32 -15.18
N SER A 283 -1.02 -3.77 -14.59
CA SER A 283 0.35 -4.26 -14.69
C SER A 283 0.89 -4.55 -13.30
N THR A 284 1.51 -5.70 -13.11
CA THR A 284 2.21 -6.07 -11.88
C THR A 284 3.66 -6.37 -12.19
N THR A 285 4.54 -5.74 -11.44
CA THR A 285 6.00 -5.91 -11.48
C THR A 285 6.52 -6.15 -10.06
N ALA A 286 7.82 -6.40 -9.91
CA ALA A 286 8.45 -6.49 -8.58
C ALA A 286 8.33 -5.18 -7.76
N SER A 287 8.14 -4.03 -8.42
CA SER A 287 7.98 -2.73 -7.75
C SER A 287 6.56 -2.48 -7.24
N GLY A 288 5.57 -3.22 -7.73
CA GLY A 288 4.17 -3.02 -7.35
C GLY A 288 3.20 -3.28 -8.50
N THR A 289 1.95 -2.84 -8.29
CA THR A 289 0.84 -2.96 -9.24
C THR A 289 0.40 -1.57 -9.69
N ASN A 290 0.27 -1.38 -11.00
CA ASN A 290 -0.24 -0.17 -11.61
C ASN A 290 -1.50 -0.49 -12.41
N VAL A 291 -2.62 0.16 -12.07
CA VAL A 291 -3.86 0.14 -12.86
C VAL A 291 -3.96 1.47 -13.58
N ALA A 292 -4.10 1.47 -14.90
CA ALA A 292 -4.22 2.67 -15.71
C ALA A 292 -5.40 2.54 -16.67
N ASP A 293 -6.17 3.61 -16.82
CA ASP A 293 -7.18 3.71 -17.88
C ASP A 293 -6.60 4.37 -19.14
N LYS A 294 -7.37 4.35 -20.22
CA LYS A 294 -6.99 5.02 -21.47
C LYS A 294 -6.89 6.54 -21.34
N ASN A 295 -7.56 7.13 -20.35
CA ASN A 295 -7.63 8.57 -20.13
C ASN A 295 -6.40 9.11 -19.37
N GLY A 296 -5.45 8.25 -18.98
CA GLY A 296 -4.24 8.64 -18.27
C GLY A 296 -4.40 8.68 -16.75
N ASN A 297 -5.54 8.25 -16.21
CA ASN A 297 -5.71 8.07 -14.77
C ASN A 297 -5.02 6.78 -14.35
N SER A 298 -4.37 6.80 -13.19
CA SER A 298 -3.60 5.66 -12.69
C SER A 298 -3.75 5.46 -11.18
N ASN A 299 -3.66 4.21 -10.74
CA ASN A 299 -3.54 3.82 -9.35
C ASN A 299 -2.31 2.92 -9.21
N SER A 300 -1.27 3.43 -8.55
CA SER A 300 0.01 2.77 -8.35
C SER A 300 0.17 2.35 -6.91
N LEU A 301 0.05 1.05 -6.64
CA LEU A 301 0.28 0.41 -5.36
C LEU A 301 1.70 -0.16 -5.29
N THR A 302 2.49 0.29 -4.31
CA THR A 302 3.88 -0.13 -4.07
C THR A 302 4.06 -0.50 -2.61
N ALA A 303 5.22 -1.05 -2.25
CA ALA A 303 5.57 -1.31 -0.85
C ALA A 303 5.59 -0.04 0.03
N THR A 304 5.81 1.14 -0.57
CA THR A 304 5.88 2.42 0.15
C THR A 304 4.53 3.12 0.29
N GLY A 305 3.51 2.69 -0.44
CA GLY A 305 2.19 3.32 -0.41
C GLY A 305 1.39 3.15 -1.68
N ASN A 306 0.22 3.80 -1.71
CA ASN A 306 -0.71 3.83 -2.83
C ASN A 306 -0.88 5.25 -3.37
N THR A 307 -0.74 5.44 -4.68
CA THR A 307 -0.89 6.74 -5.34
C THR A 307 -1.96 6.67 -6.41
N ILE A 308 -3.06 7.40 -6.23
CA ILE A 308 -4.10 7.58 -7.24
C ILE A 308 -3.85 8.92 -7.91
N LYS A 309 -3.65 8.94 -9.23
CA LYS A 309 -3.32 10.13 -10.00
C LYS A 309 -4.25 10.26 -11.20
N ASP A 310 -4.83 11.43 -11.40
CA ASP A 310 -5.57 11.74 -12.63
C ASP A 310 -4.66 12.30 -13.74
N ASN A 311 -5.19 12.43 -14.95
CA ASN A 311 -4.43 13.00 -16.07
C ASN A 311 -4.12 14.50 -15.91
N ALA A 312 -4.82 15.22 -15.03
CA ALA A 312 -4.53 16.63 -14.71
C ALA A 312 -3.36 16.77 -13.72
N GLY A 313 -2.84 15.65 -13.19
CA GLY A 313 -1.75 15.63 -12.23
C GLY A 313 -2.20 15.69 -10.77
N ASN A 314 -3.51 15.73 -10.50
CA ASN A 314 -4.01 15.67 -9.14
C ASN A 314 -3.76 14.27 -8.59
N SER A 315 -3.30 14.19 -7.35
CA SER A 315 -2.82 12.96 -6.74
C SER A 315 -3.31 12.83 -5.31
N THR A 316 -3.70 11.61 -4.94
CA THR A 316 -3.86 11.21 -3.54
C THR A 316 -2.87 10.09 -3.25
N THR A 317 -1.96 10.36 -2.32
CA THR A 317 -0.92 9.42 -1.90
C THR A 317 -1.16 9.01 -0.45
N SER A 318 -1.36 7.72 -0.22
CA SER A 318 -1.49 7.12 1.12
C SER A 318 -0.26 6.27 1.42
N SER A 319 0.41 6.55 2.54
CA SER A 319 1.63 5.87 2.99
C SER A 319 1.66 5.73 4.51
N ALA A 320 2.69 5.08 5.05
CA ALA A 320 2.92 5.05 6.50
C ALA A 320 3.14 6.44 7.12
N SER A 321 3.56 7.43 6.32
CA SER A 321 3.72 8.82 6.77
C SER A 321 2.40 9.60 6.85
N GLY A 322 1.31 9.05 6.29
CA GLY A 322 -0.01 9.68 6.26
C GLY A 322 -0.62 9.73 4.86
N VAL A 323 -1.59 10.62 4.70
CA VAL A 323 -2.31 10.84 3.44
C VAL A 323 -2.00 12.25 2.94
N THR A 324 -1.57 12.37 1.69
CA THR A 324 -1.35 13.65 1.02
C THR A 324 -2.26 13.74 -0.20
N VAL A 325 -3.03 14.82 -0.28
CA VAL A 325 -3.78 15.18 -1.49
C VAL A 325 -3.09 16.38 -2.10
N ALA A 326 -2.72 16.29 -3.36
CA ALA A 326 -2.07 17.36 -4.11
C ALA A 326 -2.81 17.61 -5.42
N ASP A 327 -2.84 18.85 -5.87
CA ASP A 327 -3.24 19.18 -7.24
C ASP A 327 -2.03 19.18 -8.19
N GLY A 328 -2.29 19.25 -9.50
CA GLY A 328 -1.24 19.37 -10.51
C GLY A 328 -0.46 20.70 -10.47
N LEU A 329 -0.86 21.66 -9.64
CA LEU A 329 -0.24 22.99 -9.49
C LEU A 329 0.73 23.07 -8.30
N GLY A 330 0.88 21.98 -7.54
CA GLY A 330 1.78 21.89 -6.39
C GLY A 330 1.16 22.33 -5.07
N ASN A 331 -0.15 22.62 -5.02
CA ASN A 331 -0.85 22.82 -3.76
C ASN A 331 -1.10 21.45 -3.11
N SER A 332 -0.89 21.34 -1.81
CA SER A 332 -1.05 20.07 -1.11
C SER A 332 -1.62 20.21 0.29
N THR A 333 -2.46 19.26 0.67
CA THR A 333 -2.92 19.04 2.05
C THR A 333 -2.42 17.69 2.51
N ALA A 334 -1.64 17.67 3.60
CA ALA A 334 -1.11 16.46 4.20
C ALA A 334 -1.73 16.23 5.59
N VAL A 335 -2.32 15.05 5.80
CA VAL A 335 -2.75 14.55 7.10
C VAL A 335 -1.71 13.55 7.58
N THR A 336 -0.96 13.93 8.61
CA THR A 336 0.16 13.14 9.13
C THR A 336 0.08 13.02 10.65
N ALA A 337 1.03 12.33 11.27
CA ALA A 337 1.13 12.24 12.73
C ALA A 337 1.37 13.59 13.45
N THR A 338 1.72 14.65 12.72
CA THR A 338 1.92 16.00 13.27
C THR A 338 0.69 16.90 13.14
N GLY A 339 -0.34 16.48 12.40
CA GLY A 339 -1.59 17.21 12.20
C GLY A 339 -2.03 17.30 10.74
N VAL A 340 -2.81 18.34 10.42
CA VAL A 340 -3.26 18.70 9.07
C VAL A 340 -2.45 19.90 8.60
N ASN A 341 -1.65 19.71 7.55
CA ASN A 341 -0.77 20.73 7.01
C ASN A 341 -1.22 21.11 5.60
N VAL A 342 -1.61 22.37 5.38
CA VAL A 342 -1.98 22.89 4.06
C VAL A 342 -0.84 23.77 3.57
N ALA A 343 -0.21 23.39 2.45
CA ALA A 343 0.92 24.15 1.90
C ALA A 343 0.50 25.58 1.54
N GLY A 344 1.16 26.59 2.12
CA GLY A 344 0.84 28.00 1.89
C GLY A 344 -0.51 28.48 2.44
N GLY A 345 -1.20 27.64 3.22
CA GLY A 345 -2.53 27.93 3.78
C GLY A 345 -2.62 27.62 5.27
N PRO A 346 -3.84 27.66 5.84
CA PRO A 346 -4.05 27.39 7.25
C PRO A 346 -3.70 25.94 7.62
N SER A 347 -2.98 25.76 8.72
CA SER A 347 -2.55 24.45 9.22
C SER A 347 -2.92 24.25 10.68
N LEU A 348 -3.32 23.02 11.02
CA LEU A 348 -3.60 22.60 12.39
C LEU A 348 -2.56 21.55 12.80
N THR A 349 -1.66 21.92 13.70
CA THR A 349 -0.57 21.04 14.15
C THR A 349 -0.61 20.85 15.67
N LYS A 350 0.32 20.06 16.21
CA LYS A 350 0.48 19.89 17.66
C LYS A 350 0.74 21.20 18.43
N THR A 351 1.19 22.26 17.76
CA THR A 351 1.43 23.57 18.40
C THR A 351 0.21 24.50 18.35
N GLY A 352 -0.87 24.10 17.67
CA GLY A 352 -2.10 24.88 17.52
C GLY A 352 -2.47 25.17 16.07
N LEU A 353 -3.29 26.20 15.88
CA LEU A 353 -3.76 26.70 14.59
C LEU A 353 -2.85 27.82 14.08
N ASP A 354 -2.27 27.63 12.90
CA ASP A 354 -1.64 28.69 12.11
C ASP A 354 -2.59 29.04 10.96
N VAL A 355 -2.98 30.30 10.85
CA VAL A 355 -3.90 30.79 9.81
C VAL A 355 -3.18 31.45 8.63
N ALA A 356 -1.86 31.29 8.54
CA ALA A 356 -1.02 31.79 7.45
C ALA A 356 -1.23 33.30 7.19
N GLY A 357 -1.35 34.08 8.27
CA GLY A 357 -1.58 35.54 8.21
C GLY A 357 -3.03 35.96 7.92
N GLY A 358 -3.96 35.01 7.76
CA GLY A 358 -5.38 35.28 7.58
C GLY A 358 -6.10 35.68 8.88
N THR A 359 -7.34 36.15 8.74
CA THR A 359 -8.24 36.40 9.88
C THR A 359 -9.06 35.17 10.21
N ILE A 360 -9.26 34.89 11.50
CA ILE A 360 -10.22 33.89 11.95
C ILE A 360 -11.59 34.57 12.10
N THR A 361 -12.52 34.26 11.20
CA THR A 361 -13.90 34.78 11.22
C THR A 361 -14.88 33.72 11.73
N ASN A 362 -16.14 34.12 11.98
CA ASN A 362 -17.19 33.24 12.51
C ASN A 362 -16.89 32.66 13.90
N LEU A 363 -16.07 33.33 14.72
CA LEU A 363 -15.96 33.02 16.14
C LEU A 363 -17.19 33.51 16.89
N LYS A 364 -17.74 32.64 17.74
CA LYS A 364 -18.58 33.06 18.85
C LYS A 364 -17.74 33.85 19.85
N GLY A 365 -18.33 34.85 20.51
CA GLY A 365 -17.66 35.59 21.58
C GLY A 365 -17.13 34.66 22.68
N GLY A 366 -15.85 34.79 23.02
CA GLY A 366 -15.18 33.99 24.05
C GLY A 366 -15.65 34.38 25.45
N GLN A 367 -15.51 33.51 26.44
CA GLN A 367 -15.84 33.86 27.82
C GLN A 367 -14.80 34.84 28.39
N ILE A 368 -15.26 35.99 28.92
CA ILE A 368 -14.41 36.95 29.64
C ILE A 368 -14.47 36.62 31.14
N ALA A 369 -13.61 35.71 31.58
CA ALA A 369 -13.47 35.29 32.97
C ALA A 369 -12.01 34.97 33.30
N THR A 370 -11.65 35.03 34.59
CA THR A 370 -10.30 34.71 35.07
C THR A 370 -9.90 33.29 34.68
N GLY A 371 -8.77 33.15 33.98
CA GLY A 371 -8.25 31.86 33.50
C GLY A 371 -8.84 31.37 32.17
N SER A 372 -9.70 32.15 31.51
CA SER A 372 -10.21 31.81 30.17
C SER A 372 -9.09 31.67 29.14
N THR A 373 -9.17 30.64 28.30
CA THR A 373 -8.27 30.40 27.15
C THR A 373 -9.01 30.57 25.82
N ASP A 374 -10.25 31.05 25.86
CA ASP A 374 -11.05 31.30 24.68
C ASP A 374 -10.47 32.46 23.86
N ALA A 375 -10.54 32.34 22.54
CA ALA A 375 -10.30 33.48 21.67
C ALA A 375 -11.43 34.51 21.83
N VAL A 376 -11.07 35.77 22.09
CA VAL A 376 -12.02 36.89 22.20
C VAL A 376 -12.24 37.54 20.84
N THR A 377 -13.47 37.97 20.57
CA THR A 377 -13.84 38.64 19.32
C THR A 377 -13.63 40.15 19.41
N GLY A 378 -13.46 40.82 18.26
CA GLY A 378 -13.31 42.28 18.22
C GLY A 378 -14.49 43.06 18.86
N GLY A 379 -15.72 42.53 18.75
CA GLY A 379 -16.90 43.15 19.37
C GLY A 379 -16.84 43.20 20.90
N GLN A 380 -16.16 42.24 21.54
CA GLN A 380 -16.00 42.20 22.99
C GLN A 380 -15.01 43.25 23.51
N VAL A 381 -13.94 43.51 22.75
CA VAL A 381 -12.95 44.55 23.09
C VAL A 381 -13.57 45.93 22.98
N ALA A 382 -14.41 46.15 21.96
CA ALA A 382 -15.12 47.42 21.78
C ALA A 382 -16.05 47.75 22.95
N GLU A 383 -16.74 46.76 23.53
CA GLU A 383 -17.61 46.96 24.69
C GLU A 383 -16.84 47.41 25.94
N VAL A 384 -15.69 46.77 26.23
CA VAL A 384 -14.82 47.17 27.35
C VAL A 384 -14.35 48.61 27.20
N GLN A 385 -13.97 49.03 25.98
CA GLN A 385 -13.54 50.39 25.70
C GLN A 385 -14.63 51.43 26.01
N SER A 386 -15.90 51.13 25.70
CA SER A 386 -17.05 52.01 25.96
C SER A 386 -17.28 52.24 27.46
N GLN A 387 -17.23 51.17 28.26
CA GLN A 387 -17.49 51.23 29.70
C GLN A 387 -16.47 52.10 30.45
N LEU A 388 -15.19 52.06 30.03
CA LEU A 388 -14.13 52.86 30.64
C LEU A 388 -14.34 54.37 30.43
N GLN A 389 -14.74 54.79 29.23
CA GLN A 389 -14.95 56.21 28.90
C GLN A 389 -16.05 56.85 29.76
N LYS A 390 -17.11 56.09 30.08
CA LYS A 390 -18.22 56.55 30.91
C LYS A 390 -17.81 56.82 32.37
N GLN A 391 -16.90 56.02 32.92
CA GLN A 391 -16.44 56.18 34.30
C GLN A 391 -15.62 57.47 34.51
N LEU A 392 -14.76 57.85 33.54
CA LEU A 392 -13.97 59.08 33.64
C LEU A 392 -14.85 60.34 33.67
N GLY A 393 -15.94 60.39 32.90
CA GLY A 393 -16.84 61.55 32.87
C GLY A 393 -17.53 61.82 34.22
N SER A 394 -17.84 60.78 34.99
CA SER A 394 -18.56 60.91 36.28
C SER A 394 -17.73 61.55 37.40
N VAL A 395 -16.39 61.46 37.32
CA VAL A 395 -15.50 62.03 38.36
C VAL A 395 -15.44 63.56 38.25
N GLY A 396 -15.52 64.11 37.03
CA GLY A 396 -15.49 65.56 36.80
C GLY A 396 -16.67 66.31 37.44
N ASP A 397 -17.86 65.71 37.47
CA ASP A 397 -19.07 66.39 37.95
C ASP A 397 -19.16 66.55 39.48
N SER A 398 -18.41 65.74 40.26
CA SER A 398 -18.51 65.71 41.73
C SER A 398 -17.39 66.47 42.48
N ALA A 399 -16.45 67.09 41.76
CA ALA A 399 -15.29 67.75 42.35
C ALA A 399 -15.45 69.28 42.47
N VAL A 400 -14.81 69.89 43.48
CA VAL A 400 -14.49 71.33 43.48
C VAL A 400 -13.26 71.51 42.61
N GLN A 401 -13.37 72.37 41.60
CA GLN A 401 -12.34 72.58 40.60
C GLN A 401 -12.03 74.06 40.47
N TYR A 402 -10.83 74.37 40.03
CA TYR A 402 -10.54 75.70 39.51
C TYR A 402 -11.37 75.96 38.25
N ALA A 403 -11.77 77.21 38.05
CA ALA A 403 -12.35 77.62 36.78
C ALA A 403 -11.35 77.40 35.65
N GLN A 404 -11.84 77.31 34.42
CA GLN A 404 -10.97 77.41 33.25
C GLN A 404 -11.03 78.82 32.68
N ASN A 405 -9.88 79.31 32.21
CA ASN A 405 -9.82 80.46 31.34
C ASN A 405 -10.43 80.12 29.97
N SER A 406 -10.73 81.12 29.15
CA SER A 406 -11.31 80.94 27.82
C SER A 406 -10.43 80.15 26.84
N ASP A 407 -9.15 79.98 27.14
CA ASP A 407 -8.18 79.17 26.38
C ASP A 407 -8.06 77.72 26.88
N GLY A 408 -8.85 77.34 27.89
CA GLY A 408 -8.85 76.00 28.48
C GLY A 408 -7.81 75.78 29.58
N THR A 409 -6.99 76.78 29.93
CA THR A 409 -6.04 76.70 31.06
C THR A 409 -6.73 76.89 32.41
N THR A 410 -6.09 76.45 33.49
CA THR A 410 -6.62 76.56 34.85
C THR A 410 -6.54 77.99 35.37
N ASN A 411 -7.67 78.53 35.84
CA ASN A 411 -7.78 79.82 36.51
C ASN A 411 -7.67 79.61 38.03
N TYR A 412 -6.53 79.97 38.60
CA TYR A 412 -6.26 79.81 40.04
C TYR A 412 -6.95 80.86 40.93
N ASP A 413 -7.47 81.93 40.34
CA ASP A 413 -8.15 83.01 41.07
C ASP A 413 -9.64 82.74 41.24
N SER A 414 -10.17 81.69 40.60
CA SER A 414 -11.58 81.33 40.65
C SER A 414 -11.78 79.84 40.86
N ILE A 415 -12.67 79.50 41.79
CA ILE A 415 -13.09 78.13 42.06
C ILE A 415 -14.57 77.95 41.68
N LEU A 416 -14.91 76.84 41.03
CA LEU A 416 -16.29 76.41 40.80
C LEU A 416 -16.57 75.11 41.53
N ALA A 417 -17.74 75.05 42.16
CA ALA A 417 -18.28 73.80 42.68
C ALA A 417 -19.05 73.05 41.59
N GLY A 418 -18.81 71.74 41.47
CA GLY A 418 -19.59 70.84 40.61
C GLY A 418 -19.45 71.12 39.11
N ASN A 419 -18.22 71.42 38.65
CA ASN A 419 -17.93 71.69 37.23
C ASN A 419 -18.85 72.78 36.61
N GLY A 420 -19.07 73.87 37.35
CA GLY A 420 -19.92 74.99 36.91
C GLY A 420 -21.43 74.79 37.06
N LYS A 421 -21.86 73.72 37.74
CA LYS A 421 -23.28 73.49 38.07
C LYS A 421 -23.74 74.17 39.38
N GLY A 422 -22.84 74.81 40.14
CA GLY A 422 -23.17 75.58 41.35
C GLY A 422 -23.88 76.91 41.06
N THR A 423 -24.65 77.44 42.02
CA THR A 423 -25.39 78.71 41.89
C THR A 423 -24.53 79.93 42.27
N THR A 424 -24.56 80.99 41.46
CA THR A 424 -23.85 82.25 41.71
C THR A 424 -24.46 83.02 42.88
N ALA A 425 -23.64 83.71 43.69
CA ALA A 425 -24.09 84.58 44.78
C ALA A 425 -24.60 85.93 44.24
N THR A 426 -25.70 86.43 44.79
CA THR A 426 -26.35 87.70 44.42
C THR A 426 -26.16 88.73 45.54
N LEU A 427 -25.69 89.93 45.20
CA LEU A 427 -25.43 91.04 46.13
C LEU A 427 -26.58 92.05 46.11
N GLY A 428 -26.95 92.59 47.27
CA GLY A 428 -27.86 93.72 47.46
C GLY A 428 -27.31 94.71 48.50
N THR A 429 -28.08 95.74 48.85
CA THR A 429 -27.67 96.78 49.83
C THR A 429 -28.60 96.82 51.04
N ASP A 430 -28.03 97.00 52.24
CA ASP A 430 -28.81 97.22 53.46
C ASP A 430 -29.33 98.67 53.60
N SER A 431 -30.09 98.94 54.66
CA SER A 431 -30.71 100.25 54.95
C SER A 431 -29.69 101.39 55.19
N TYR A 432 -28.40 101.06 55.27
CA TYR A 432 -27.30 102.01 55.45
C TYR A 432 -26.40 102.12 54.20
N GLY A 433 -26.74 101.41 53.11
CA GLY A 433 -26.02 101.45 51.84
C GLY A 433 -24.88 100.44 51.71
N ASN A 434 -24.70 99.53 52.68
CA ASN A 434 -23.61 98.55 52.63
C ASN A 434 -24.00 97.33 51.78
N SER A 435 -23.05 96.80 50.99
CA SER A 435 -23.27 95.59 50.19
C SER A 435 -23.33 94.33 51.06
N ILE A 436 -24.40 93.55 50.90
CA ILE A 436 -24.63 92.27 51.57
C ILE A 436 -25.07 91.19 50.56
N VAL A 437 -24.83 89.91 50.85
CA VAL A 437 -25.36 88.81 50.03
C VAL A 437 -26.85 88.63 50.36
N THR A 438 -27.72 88.69 49.35
CA THR A 438 -29.19 88.66 49.52
C THR A 438 -29.84 87.38 48.98
N GLY A 439 -29.12 86.58 48.19
CA GLY A 439 -29.59 85.29 47.68
C GLY A 439 -28.58 84.58 46.77
N GLY A 440 -28.77 83.29 46.53
CA GLY A 440 -27.82 82.48 45.76
C GLY A 440 -26.50 82.17 46.49
N GLY A 441 -25.53 81.60 45.77
CA GLY A 441 -24.25 81.14 46.31
C GLY A 441 -24.27 79.69 46.79
N THR A 442 -23.09 79.10 46.92
CA THR A 442 -22.90 77.75 47.48
C THR A 442 -22.38 77.87 48.90
N THR A 443 -23.06 77.24 49.85
CA THR A 443 -22.61 77.20 51.26
C THR A 443 -21.31 76.40 51.37
N ILE A 444 -20.26 77.04 51.88
CA ILE A 444 -19.04 76.34 52.31
C ILE A 444 -19.19 76.08 53.81
N SER A 445 -19.50 74.84 54.18
CA SER A 445 -19.56 74.41 55.58
C SER A 445 -18.16 74.03 56.09
N ASN A 446 -18.02 73.97 57.42
CA ASN A 446 -16.78 73.57 58.10
C ASN A 446 -15.60 74.55 57.92
N VAL A 447 -15.88 75.85 57.78
CA VAL A 447 -14.85 76.91 57.83
C VAL A 447 -14.44 77.13 59.28
N ALA A 448 -13.19 76.79 59.61
CA ALA A 448 -12.61 77.01 60.94
C ALA A 448 -12.48 78.51 61.26
N ASN A 449 -12.24 78.86 62.54
CA ASN A 449 -12.00 80.25 62.93
C ASN A 449 -10.76 80.80 62.19
N ALA A 450 -10.87 82.01 61.65
CA ALA A 450 -9.76 82.71 61.02
C ALA A 450 -8.65 82.99 62.04
N VAL A 451 -7.41 82.64 61.67
CA VAL A 451 -6.20 82.91 62.46
C VAL A 451 -5.35 84.00 61.78
N LYS A 452 -5.28 83.99 60.44
CA LYS A 452 -4.54 84.97 59.63
C LYS A 452 -5.48 85.96 58.96
N ALA A 453 -4.93 87.10 58.54
CA ALA A 453 -5.68 88.15 57.86
C ALA A 453 -6.28 87.72 56.50
N SER A 454 -5.71 86.68 55.87
CA SER A 454 -6.21 86.12 54.60
C SER A 454 -7.24 85.00 54.78
N ASP A 455 -7.49 84.56 56.01
CA ASP A 455 -8.45 83.49 56.27
C ASP A 455 -9.88 84.04 56.17
N ALA A 456 -10.80 83.22 55.68
CA ALA A 456 -12.21 83.58 55.71
C ALA A 456 -12.71 83.59 57.18
N VAL A 457 -13.30 84.70 57.62
CA VAL A 457 -13.93 84.81 58.96
C VAL A 457 -15.30 84.12 58.95
N ASN A 458 -15.61 83.40 60.03
CA ASN A 458 -16.95 82.83 60.22
C ASN A 458 -17.84 83.77 61.04
N LYS A 459 -19.17 83.56 60.97
CA LYS A 459 -20.17 84.42 61.65
C LYS A 459 -19.95 84.52 63.17
N GLY A 460 -19.45 83.45 63.81
CA GLY A 460 -19.22 83.43 65.26
C GLY A 460 -18.17 84.45 65.73
N GLN A 461 -17.16 84.73 64.90
CA GLN A 461 -16.13 85.73 65.23
C GLN A 461 -16.66 87.17 65.21
N LEU A 462 -17.65 87.50 64.35
CA LEU A 462 -18.22 88.83 64.23
C LEU A 462 -19.16 89.19 65.40
N ASP A 463 -20.00 88.24 65.80
CA ASP A 463 -20.98 88.44 66.87
C ASP A 463 -20.30 88.79 68.23
N SER A 464 -19.09 88.27 68.49
CA SER A 464 -18.37 88.50 69.75
C SER A 464 -17.74 89.90 69.90
N ALA A 465 -17.51 90.65 68.82
CA ALA A 465 -16.81 91.94 68.88
C ALA A 465 -17.73 93.13 69.25
N ILE A 466 -19.05 92.98 69.08
CA ILE A 466 -20.01 94.10 69.16
C ILE A 466 -20.50 94.37 70.59
N SER A 467 -20.47 93.41 71.52
CA SER A 467 -21.16 93.52 72.82
C SER A 467 -20.37 94.12 74.00
N SER A 468 -19.05 94.34 73.94
CA SER A 468 -18.24 94.68 75.14
C SER A 468 -17.80 96.15 75.32
N ASN A 469 -17.98 97.05 74.34
CA ASN A 469 -17.22 98.31 74.29
C ASN A 469 -18.00 99.62 74.55
N ILE A 470 -19.30 99.62 74.92
CA ILE A 470 -20.11 100.87 74.96
C ILE A 470 -20.65 101.29 76.35
N THR A 471 -20.80 100.42 77.36
CA THR A 471 -21.54 100.77 78.60
C THR A 471 -20.76 100.81 79.91
N ASP A 472 -19.58 100.20 79.99
CA ASP A 472 -18.77 100.17 81.23
C ASP A 472 -17.45 100.94 81.03
N VAL A 473 -17.36 102.12 81.64
CA VAL A 473 -16.17 102.98 81.58
C VAL A 473 -15.48 103.07 82.94
N LYS A 474 -14.19 103.45 82.93
CA LYS A 474 -13.41 103.68 84.15
C LYS A 474 -13.33 105.18 84.45
N ASP A 475 -13.54 105.58 85.70
CA ASP A 475 -13.33 106.97 86.14
C ASP A 475 -11.84 107.31 86.36
N GLY A 476 -11.56 108.57 86.73
CA GLY A 476 -10.20 109.08 86.99
C GLY A 476 -9.48 108.41 88.17
N ASN A 477 -10.17 107.56 88.94
CA ASN A 477 -9.63 106.75 90.03
C ASN A 477 -9.55 105.25 89.68
N GLY A 478 -9.88 104.87 88.44
CA GLY A 478 -9.79 103.50 87.91
C GLY A 478 -10.97 102.59 88.29
N ASN A 479 -12.02 103.14 88.92
CA ASN A 479 -13.20 102.40 89.31
C ASN A 479 -14.16 102.27 88.13
N GLY A 480 -14.86 101.12 88.03
CA GLY A 480 -15.91 100.95 87.02
C GLY A 480 -17.10 101.81 87.41
N VAL A 481 -17.40 102.82 86.60
CA VAL A 481 -18.51 103.74 86.87
C VAL A 481 -19.49 103.65 85.72
N SER A 482 -20.73 103.26 86.05
CA SER A 482 -21.87 103.40 85.15
C SER A 482 -22.22 104.88 85.06
N VAL A 483 -22.06 105.48 83.87
CA VAL A 483 -22.43 106.88 83.62
C VAL A 483 -23.91 107.13 83.94
N THR A 484 -24.75 106.09 83.81
CA THR A 484 -26.18 106.15 84.12
C THR A 484 -26.48 106.31 85.62
N ASP A 485 -25.58 105.89 86.51
CA ASP A 485 -25.84 105.81 87.97
C ASP A 485 -25.55 107.12 88.72
N GLN A 486 -24.73 108.00 88.14
CA GLN A 486 -24.36 109.29 88.73
C GLN A 486 -25.43 110.38 88.53
N VAL A 487 -26.27 110.24 87.51
CA VAL A 487 -27.24 111.28 87.12
C VAL A 487 -28.66 110.92 87.55
N VAL A 488 -28.98 109.62 87.58
CA VAL A 488 -30.30 109.10 87.92
C VAL A 488 -30.18 108.17 89.13
N ASN A 489 -30.96 108.47 90.18
CA ASN A 489 -31.00 107.64 91.36
C ASN A 489 -31.77 106.34 91.07
N ARG A 490 -31.05 105.30 90.63
CA ARG A 490 -31.64 103.98 90.36
C ARG A 490 -32.11 103.26 91.64
N ASN A 491 -31.71 103.73 92.82
CA ASN A 491 -32.03 103.16 94.13
C ASN A 491 -32.86 104.11 95.02
N TYR A 492 -33.67 104.98 94.41
CA TYR A 492 -34.53 105.93 95.12
C TYR A 492 -35.43 105.28 96.18
N ASN A 493 -35.43 105.81 97.40
CA ASN A 493 -36.34 105.38 98.47
C ASN A 493 -36.94 106.57 99.22
N ALA A 494 -38.24 106.81 99.01
CA ALA A 494 -38.95 107.95 99.58
C ALA A 494 -39.20 107.85 101.10
N THR A 495 -39.23 106.63 101.63
CA THR A 495 -39.68 106.35 103.01
C THR A 495 -38.55 106.11 103.99
N ASN A 496 -37.39 105.67 103.51
CA ASN A 496 -36.17 105.58 104.31
C ASN A 496 -34.97 105.96 103.42
N PRO A 497 -34.74 107.27 103.19
CA PRO A 497 -33.64 107.76 102.38
C PRO A 497 -32.29 107.26 102.88
N ASP A 498 -31.44 106.76 101.98
CA ASP A 498 -30.06 106.38 102.32
C ASP A 498 -29.28 107.63 102.76
N PRO A 499 -28.70 107.66 103.98
CA PRO A 499 -27.92 108.82 104.44
C PRO A 499 -26.71 109.14 103.54
N ASP A 500 -26.20 108.18 102.79
CA ASP A 500 -25.06 108.34 101.88
C ASP A 500 -25.48 108.62 100.43
N SER A 501 -26.79 108.73 100.16
CA SER A 501 -27.28 109.10 98.83
C SER A 501 -26.77 110.48 98.44
N LEU A 502 -26.17 110.56 97.24
CA LEU A 502 -25.78 111.83 96.61
C LEU A 502 -26.99 112.74 96.33
N PHE A 503 -28.22 112.18 96.40
CA PHE A 503 -29.46 112.86 96.05
C PHE A 503 -30.28 113.33 97.27
N LEU A 504 -29.70 113.27 98.47
CA LEU A 504 -30.38 113.52 99.75
C LEU A 504 -30.55 115.01 100.11
N THR A 505 -31.70 115.38 100.67
CA THR A 505 -32.00 116.73 101.19
C THR A 505 -32.58 116.70 102.61
N TYR A 506 -32.42 117.79 103.38
CA TYR A 506 -32.93 117.92 104.74
C TYR A 506 -34.18 118.80 104.78
N ASN A 507 -35.29 118.24 105.28
CA ASN A 507 -36.59 118.91 105.23
C ASN A 507 -36.63 120.10 106.20
N LYS A 508 -37.20 121.23 105.74
CA LYS A 508 -37.28 122.51 106.48
C LYS A 508 -37.98 122.46 107.85
N ALA A 509 -38.75 121.41 108.12
CA ALA A 509 -39.39 121.16 109.40
C ALA A 509 -39.49 119.64 109.64
N GLY A 510 -39.62 119.24 110.91
CA GLY A 510 -39.81 117.83 111.29
C GLY A 510 -38.53 117.00 111.42
N GLN A 511 -37.35 117.56 111.12
CA GLN A 511 -36.04 116.91 111.26
C GLN A 511 -35.88 115.58 110.49
N THR A 512 -36.54 115.46 109.34
CA THR A 512 -36.41 114.31 108.43
C THR A 512 -35.66 114.66 107.15
N THR A 513 -35.20 113.65 106.42
CA THR A 513 -34.58 113.81 105.09
C THR A 513 -35.52 113.32 103.98
N THR A 514 -35.24 113.75 102.76
CA THR A 514 -35.90 113.25 101.55
C THR A 514 -34.83 112.95 100.51
N ASP A 515 -34.81 111.72 99.98
CA ASP A 515 -34.03 111.39 98.79
C ASP A 515 -34.74 111.94 97.56
N ASN A 516 -34.01 112.30 96.51
CA ASN A 516 -34.61 112.79 95.26
C ASN A 516 -34.21 111.89 94.07
N LEU A 517 -34.99 111.95 92.98
CA LEU A 517 -34.83 111.02 91.85
C LEU A 517 -33.61 111.37 90.99
N THR A 518 -33.24 112.65 90.98
CA THR A 518 -32.13 113.17 90.19
C THR A 518 -31.39 114.25 90.94
N ILE A 519 -30.12 114.49 90.57
CA ILE A 519 -29.28 115.47 91.27
C ILE A 519 -29.80 116.90 91.08
N GLY A 520 -30.48 117.15 89.96
CA GLY A 520 -31.11 118.43 89.67
C GLY A 520 -32.23 118.79 90.65
N GLU A 521 -33.01 117.80 91.11
CA GLU A 521 -34.08 118.01 92.10
C GLU A 521 -33.51 118.27 93.50
N THR A 522 -32.48 117.52 93.90
CA THR A 522 -31.79 117.65 95.20
C THR A 522 -31.31 119.07 95.45
N VAL A 523 -30.59 119.66 94.48
CA VAL A 523 -30.00 120.99 94.61
C VAL A 523 -31.08 122.07 94.74
N GLN A 524 -32.17 121.99 93.98
CA GLN A 524 -33.23 123.01 94.00
C GLN A 524 -34.04 123.01 95.30
N LYS A 525 -34.23 121.84 95.92
CA LYS A 525 -34.85 121.76 97.25
C LYS A 525 -33.99 122.45 98.31
N MET A 526 -32.68 122.20 98.33
CA MET A 526 -31.76 122.88 99.28
C MET A 526 -31.81 124.41 99.16
N ASN A 527 -31.95 124.92 97.94
CA ASN A 527 -31.97 126.36 97.68
C ASN A 527 -33.22 127.07 98.25
N LYS A 528 -34.39 126.42 98.22
CA LYS A 528 -35.67 127.04 98.67
C LYS A 528 -36.08 126.69 100.09
N GLU A 529 -35.76 125.48 100.51
CA GLU A 529 -36.17 124.96 101.83
C GLU A 529 -35.07 125.10 102.86
N GLY A 530 -33.89 125.52 102.42
CA GLY A 530 -32.71 125.67 103.25
C GLY A 530 -31.87 124.41 103.29
N VAL A 531 -30.74 124.55 103.96
CA VAL A 531 -29.78 123.47 104.19
C VAL A 531 -29.88 123.04 105.65
N LYS A 532 -29.32 121.87 105.98
CA LYS A 532 -29.31 121.38 107.36
C LYS A 532 -28.85 122.49 108.31
N PHE A 533 -29.66 122.77 109.33
CA PHE A 533 -29.46 123.81 110.36
C PHE A 533 -29.82 125.26 109.97
N ALA A 534 -30.09 125.57 108.70
CA ALA A 534 -30.51 126.90 108.26
C ALA A 534 -31.78 126.80 107.40
N HIS A 535 -32.92 127.04 108.03
CA HIS A 535 -34.23 126.98 107.38
C HIS A 535 -35.05 128.23 107.68
N THR A 536 -35.60 128.85 106.64
CA THR A 536 -36.68 129.84 106.77
C THR A 536 -37.94 129.20 106.23
N ASN A 537 -38.92 128.95 107.11
CA ASN A 537 -40.20 128.41 106.67
C ASN A 537 -41.10 129.56 106.17
N ALA A 538 -40.89 129.94 104.92
CA ALA A 538 -41.61 131.01 104.25
C ALA A 538 -43.01 130.57 103.79
N ALA A 539 -44.01 131.46 103.94
CA ALA A 539 -45.30 131.32 103.26
C ALA A 539 -45.13 131.41 101.73
N THR A 540 -46.10 130.90 100.98
CA THR A 540 -46.05 130.88 99.51
C THR A 540 -45.87 132.30 98.95
N GLU A 541 -44.82 132.52 98.16
CA GLU A 541 -44.42 133.84 97.61
C GLU A 541 -43.93 134.88 98.66
N ALA A 542 -43.36 134.44 99.79
CA ALA A 542 -42.77 135.37 100.73
C ALA A 542 -41.46 135.98 100.22
N LYS A 543 -41.28 137.27 100.49
CA LYS A 543 -40.08 138.00 100.07
C LYS A 543 -38.86 137.54 100.87
N ASP A 544 -37.73 137.46 100.19
CA ASP A 544 -36.46 137.12 100.82
C ASP A 544 -36.06 138.18 101.86
N SER A 545 -35.14 137.79 102.73
CA SER A 545 -34.38 138.72 103.55
C SER A 545 -33.54 139.66 102.66
N SER A 546 -33.29 140.87 103.15
CA SER A 546 -32.44 141.84 102.45
C SER A 546 -31.45 142.48 103.41
N ALA A 547 -30.20 142.04 103.32
CA ALA A 547 -29.07 142.57 104.08
C ALA A 547 -28.45 143.77 103.35
N GLY A 548 -29.22 144.85 103.19
CA GLY A 548 -28.84 145.98 102.35
C GLY A 548 -27.67 146.80 102.90
N GLY A 549 -27.52 146.87 104.22
CA GLY A 549 -26.40 147.56 104.86
C GLY A 549 -25.10 146.79 104.70
N THR A 550 -23.98 147.47 104.46
CA THR A 550 -22.66 146.82 104.41
C THR A 550 -22.37 146.04 105.68
N ASN A 551 -21.92 144.78 105.56
CA ASN A 551 -21.73 143.83 106.67
C ASN A 551 -22.98 143.61 107.54
N SER A 552 -24.17 143.82 106.99
CA SER A 552 -25.40 143.45 107.69
C SER A 552 -25.74 141.99 107.45
N THR A 553 -26.49 141.42 108.39
CA THR A 553 -27.13 140.11 108.21
C THR A 553 -28.63 140.31 108.29
N ALA A 554 -29.32 139.86 107.25
CA ALA A 554 -30.76 139.75 107.25
C ALA A 554 -31.14 138.27 107.14
N LEU A 555 -31.95 137.79 108.07
CA LEU A 555 -32.41 136.41 108.08
C LEU A 555 -33.89 136.34 108.44
N GLY A 556 -34.64 135.59 107.64
CA GLY A 556 -36.08 135.43 107.79
C GLY A 556 -36.87 136.20 106.74
N VAL A 557 -38.19 135.98 106.76
CA VAL A 557 -39.08 136.50 105.73
C VAL A 557 -39.14 138.02 105.77
N ASN A 558 -38.77 138.66 104.67
CA ASN A 558 -38.84 140.11 104.50
C ASN A 558 -38.15 140.88 105.66
N ALA A 559 -37.10 140.30 106.24
CA ALA A 559 -36.24 140.94 107.23
C ALA A 559 -35.30 141.91 106.51
N ILE A 560 -35.29 143.20 106.84
CA ILE A 560 -34.59 144.21 106.03
C ILE A 560 -33.65 145.09 106.87
N ALA A 561 -32.35 144.99 106.60
CA ALA A 561 -31.41 146.01 107.01
C ALA A 561 -31.30 147.01 105.85
N SER A 562 -31.72 148.25 106.06
CA SER A 562 -31.63 149.28 105.02
C SER A 562 -30.18 149.53 104.64
N THR A 563 -29.94 150.13 103.48
CA THR A 563 -28.60 150.38 102.93
C THR A 563 -27.67 151.13 103.89
N ASP A 564 -28.24 152.00 104.71
CA ASP A 564 -27.47 152.85 105.61
C ASP A 564 -27.21 152.16 106.97
N ALA A 565 -27.85 151.01 107.22
CA ALA A 565 -27.72 150.22 108.44
C ALA A 565 -26.49 149.29 108.40
N ALA A 566 -25.30 149.86 108.24
CA ALA A 566 -24.06 149.07 108.23
C ALA A 566 -23.79 148.38 109.59
N ASN A 567 -23.21 147.18 109.55
CA ASN A 567 -22.93 146.31 110.71
C ASN A 567 -24.18 145.98 111.55
N SER A 568 -25.36 145.98 110.94
CA SER A 568 -26.63 145.75 111.64
C SER A 568 -27.14 144.32 111.46
N VAL A 569 -27.96 143.87 112.41
CA VAL A 569 -28.55 142.53 112.38
C VAL A 569 -30.05 142.65 112.40
N VAL A 570 -30.69 142.08 111.38
CA VAL A 570 -32.14 141.95 111.32
C VAL A 570 -32.50 140.47 111.22
N ILE A 571 -33.24 139.97 112.20
CA ILE A 571 -33.63 138.57 112.23
C ILE A 571 -35.11 138.49 112.60
N GLY A 572 -35.88 137.90 111.70
CA GLY A 572 -37.31 137.67 111.94
C GLY A 572 -38.20 138.43 110.98
N ASN A 573 -39.47 138.02 110.98
CA ASN A 573 -40.42 138.38 109.95
C ASN A 573 -40.69 139.89 109.94
N ASN A 574 -40.60 140.52 108.77
CA ASN A 574 -40.86 141.96 108.58
C ASN A 574 -40.05 142.90 109.48
N SER A 575 -39.05 142.39 110.21
CA SER A 575 -38.21 143.22 111.06
C SER A 575 -37.36 144.14 110.20
N SER A 576 -37.06 145.34 110.70
CA SER A 576 -36.25 146.29 109.96
C SER A 576 -35.24 147.04 110.81
N VAL A 577 -34.07 147.28 110.24
CA VAL A 577 -33.05 148.12 110.85
C VAL A 577 -32.68 149.22 109.87
N SER A 578 -32.73 150.46 110.33
CA SER A 578 -32.20 151.59 109.54
C SER A 578 -31.06 152.34 110.22
N GLY A 579 -30.90 152.19 111.53
CA GLY A 579 -29.71 152.70 112.21
C GLY A 579 -28.47 151.84 111.96
N THR A 580 -27.31 152.47 111.89
CA THR A 580 -26.01 151.77 111.91
C THR A 580 -25.77 151.03 113.21
N SER A 581 -25.17 149.84 113.13
CA SER A 581 -24.82 148.98 114.28
C SER A 581 -26.01 148.71 115.19
N SER A 582 -27.18 148.52 114.60
CA SER A 582 -28.44 148.36 115.30
C SER A 582 -28.99 146.94 115.10
N VAL A 583 -29.85 146.53 116.02
CA VAL A 583 -30.38 145.17 116.05
C VAL A 583 -31.89 145.21 116.12
N ALA A 584 -32.55 144.60 115.15
CA ALA A 584 -33.99 144.33 115.20
C ALA A 584 -34.23 142.82 115.11
N ILE A 585 -34.78 142.26 116.18
CA ILE A 585 -35.07 140.82 116.24
C ILE A 585 -36.50 140.61 116.69
N GLY A 586 -37.29 139.94 115.86
CA GLY A 586 -38.69 139.63 116.16
C GLY A 586 -39.62 139.77 114.95
N ASP A 587 -40.89 140.10 115.22
CA ASP A 587 -41.90 140.30 114.18
C ASP A 587 -42.22 141.80 114.05
N GLY A 588 -41.81 142.40 112.94
CA GLY A 588 -41.95 143.84 112.71
C GLY A 588 -41.08 144.73 113.61
N ALA A 589 -40.17 144.13 114.40
CA ALA A 589 -39.24 144.87 115.25
C ALA A 589 -38.47 145.88 114.43
N THR A 590 -38.39 147.13 114.89
CA THR A 590 -37.81 148.23 114.11
C THR A 590 -36.82 149.03 114.94
N ALA A 591 -35.53 148.94 114.56
CA ALA A 591 -34.43 149.64 115.20
C ALA A 591 -33.91 150.74 114.27
N SER A 592 -34.50 151.92 114.37
CA SER A 592 -34.24 153.04 113.45
C SER A 592 -33.20 154.03 113.95
N GLY A 593 -32.91 154.08 115.26
CA GLY A 593 -31.81 154.86 115.82
C GLY A 593 -30.47 154.16 115.62
N THR A 594 -29.36 154.90 115.55
CA THR A 594 -28.01 154.30 115.56
C THR A 594 -27.73 153.62 116.89
N GLN A 595 -27.14 152.42 116.87
CA GLN A 595 -26.92 151.58 118.06
C GLN A 595 -28.19 151.33 118.87
N SER A 596 -29.33 151.23 118.19
CA SER A 596 -30.60 150.92 118.84
C SER A 596 -30.88 149.42 118.78
N ILE A 597 -31.60 148.96 119.80
CA ILE A 597 -32.02 147.57 119.93
C ILE A 597 -33.54 147.57 120.01
N SER A 598 -34.18 146.90 119.06
CA SER A 598 -35.61 146.61 119.04
C SER A 598 -35.77 145.09 119.06
N ILE A 599 -36.14 144.54 120.21
CA ILE A 599 -36.37 143.11 120.36
C ILE A 599 -37.77 142.93 120.93
N GLY A 600 -38.61 142.19 120.19
CA GLY A 600 -40.02 142.01 120.52
C GLY A 600 -40.77 141.22 119.45
#